data_AF-A0A9W8H1T1-F1
#
_entry.id   AF-A0A9W8H1T1-F1
#
_cell.length_a   1.000
_cell.length_b   1.000
_cell.length_c   1.000
_cell.angle_alpha   90.00
_cell.angle_beta   90.00
_cell.angle_gamma   90.00
#
_symmetry.space_group_name_H-M   'P 1'
#
loop_
_entity.id
_entity.type
_entity.pdbx_description
1 polymer ?
#
loop_
_entity_poly.entity_id
_entity_poly.type
_entity_poly.pdbx_seq_one_letter_code
_entity_poly.pdbx_strand_id
1 'polypeptide(L)'
;MNDTLRANILFGREYDEGYYWKVLNACALVDDLEVWPNSDLTIIGENGINISGGQRARLALARTVYSQADIYFLDDPLSAVDGIVKRHILDNIILSTGLLGDKLRFVTTNADSISMLCNQVVTVNNGSVSVKVQAPEVYIAFNCNTVPVSKPKEGGNSSKELQTVSASDKKQTGNILNETTGEGINTSSSNNCNADDNSKYPKQWSHWDNALYAIHIYINEFRNLAELDAEAPYVVDSCRPSAQWPPNGKIEIRDFSMKYGVHHGYALKNINLAISAGEKIGIVGRTGAGKSSLAKVLFRLIHENISGSISIDGQDISEFGVGDYRPRLGMIPQESSLFGGSIRNNLDPLHQFDIEEMWAALIKCGLAKHMLSYHSSFNDHDNMTDHQKKEACVREQWNNAGWLKRLVMVVLNRVPSASSSADIRKPHGLDKSIQDCFGRLTSGQKQLFGLCRVIMRKRKIVVLDEATANVDLETDKSVQALISTEFSDCTVLTIAHRLDTIMNSDRIIVMDKGTIAEIGTPRELLAKDGMFAQLVKTSDFGQ
;
A
#
# COMPACT_ATOMS: atom_id res chain seq x y z
N MET A 1 -6.37 -7.62 -13.65
CA MET A 1 -7.52 -8.55 -13.76
C MET A 1 -7.45 -9.50 -12.57
N ASN A 2 -8.60 -9.94 -12.06
CA ASN A 2 -8.64 -11.01 -11.07
C ASN A 2 -8.41 -12.35 -11.77
N ASP A 3 -7.15 -12.66 -12.04
CA ASP A 3 -6.69 -13.81 -12.83
C ASP A 3 -5.27 -14.18 -12.38
N THR A 4 -4.73 -15.27 -12.92
CA THR A 4 -3.34 -15.68 -12.73
C THR A 4 -2.36 -14.56 -13.11
N LEU A 5 -1.17 -14.57 -12.50
CA LEU A 5 -0.11 -13.64 -12.87
C LEU A 5 0.26 -13.76 -14.36
N ARG A 6 0.37 -14.98 -14.88
CA ARG A 6 0.60 -15.22 -16.30
C ARG A 6 -0.45 -14.55 -17.17
N ALA A 7 -1.74 -14.76 -16.90
CA ALA A 7 -2.81 -14.13 -17.67
C ALA A 7 -2.77 -12.59 -17.58
N ASN A 8 -2.44 -12.05 -16.41
CA ASN A 8 -2.26 -10.60 -16.23
C ASN A 8 -1.11 -10.02 -17.06
N ILE A 9 -0.02 -10.76 -17.26
CA ILE A 9 1.13 -10.34 -18.11
C ILE A 9 0.79 -10.49 -19.59
N LEU A 10 0.22 -11.63 -19.97
CA LEU A 10 -0.16 -11.90 -21.37
C LEU A 10 -1.21 -10.91 -21.87
N PHE A 11 -2.19 -10.59 -21.02
CA PHE A 11 -3.23 -9.60 -21.29
C PHE A 11 -3.88 -9.78 -22.68
N GLY A 12 -4.21 -11.03 -23.01
CA GLY A 12 -4.83 -11.40 -24.29
C GLY A 12 -3.86 -11.67 -25.45
N ARG A 13 -2.54 -11.60 -25.23
CA ARG A 13 -1.52 -12.03 -26.21
C ARG A 13 -1.20 -13.52 -26.10
N GLU A 14 -0.67 -14.07 -27.17
CA GLU A 14 -0.18 -15.44 -27.21
C GLU A 14 0.98 -15.65 -26.22
N TYR A 15 1.04 -16.85 -25.65
CA TYR A 15 2.08 -17.26 -24.72
C TYR A 15 3.32 -17.72 -25.51
N ASP A 16 4.36 -16.87 -25.52
CA ASP A 16 5.70 -17.19 -25.97
C ASP A 16 6.55 -17.44 -24.73
N GLU A 17 6.83 -18.70 -24.44
CA GLU A 17 7.56 -19.12 -23.23
C GLU A 17 8.94 -18.45 -23.13
N GLY A 18 9.69 -18.37 -24.24
CA GLY A 18 11.04 -17.81 -24.24
C GLY A 18 11.04 -16.32 -23.96
N TYR A 19 10.17 -15.57 -24.64
CA TYR A 19 10.03 -14.14 -24.40
C TYR A 19 9.43 -13.83 -23.03
N TYR A 20 8.46 -14.63 -22.57
CA TYR A 20 7.81 -14.49 -21.27
C TYR A 20 8.81 -14.56 -20.11
N TRP A 21 9.67 -15.58 -20.09
CA TRP A 21 10.70 -15.71 -19.06
C TRP A 21 11.78 -14.62 -19.15
N LYS A 22 12.11 -14.19 -20.37
CA LYS A 22 13.03 -13.06 -20.58
C LYS A 22 12.47 -11.77 -19.96
N VAL A 23 11.18 -11.50 -20.15
CA VAL A 23 10.49 -10.34 -19.56
C VAL A 23 10.43 -10.44 -18.04
N LEU A 24 10.07 -11.61 -17.49
CA LEU A 24 10.04 -11.82 -16.03
C LEU A 24 11.41 -11.58 -15.39
N ASN A 25 12.47 -12.08 -16.01
CA ASN A 25 13.84 -11.87 -15.54
C ASN A 25 14.24 -10.39 -15.62
N ALA A 26 13.95 -9.71 -16.73
CA ALA A 26 14.23 -8.29 -16.89
C ALA A 26 13.47 -7.41 -15.88
N CYS A 27 12.24 -7.81 -15.50
CA CYS A 27 11.45 -7.14 -14.46
C CYS A 27 11.84 -7.54 -13.03
N ALA A 28 12.85 -8.39 -12.83
CA ALA A 28 13.24 -8.94 -11.52
C ALA A 28 12.09 -9.62 -10.77
N LEU A 29 11.19 -10.32 -11.47
CA LEU A 29 10.06 -11.03 -10.85
C LEU A 29 10.36 -12.50 -10.53
N VAL A 30 11.48 -13.04 -11.04
CA VAL A 30 11.81 -14.48 -10.90
C VAL A 30 11.92 -14.90 -9.43
N ASP A 31 12.63 -14.12 -8.60
CA ASP A 31 12.77 -14.40 -7.16
C ASP A 31 11.41 -14.37 -6.43
N ASP A 32 10.46 -13.53 -6.88
CA ASP A 32 9.12 -13.45 -6.28
C ASP A 32 8.28 -14.71 -6.59
N LEU A 33 8.48 -15.31 -7.76
CA LEU A 33 7.78 -16.53 -8.19
C LEU A 33 8.13 -17.75 -7.34
N GLU A 34 9.32 -17.79 -6.73
CA GLU A 34 9.73 -18.89 -5.84
C GLU A 34 8.94 -18.90 -4.52
N VAL A 35 8.46 -17.74 -4.08
CA VAL A 35 7.77 -17.57 -2.81
C VAL A 35 6.26 -17.78 -2.97
N TRP A 36 5.72 -17.63 -4.18
CA TRP A 36 4.28 -17.76 -4.41
C TRP A 36 3.82 -19.22 -4.53
N PRO A 37 2.64 -19.58 -3.97
CA PRO A 37 2.19 -20.97 -3.85
C PRO A 37 2.12 -21.74 -5.17
N ASN A 38 1.73 -21.05 -6.26
CA ASN A 38 1.56 -21.63 -7.59
C ASN A 38 2.45 -20.94 -8.62
N SER A 39 3.57 -20.33 -8.20
CA SER A 39 4.46 -19.59 -9.08
C SER A 39 3.69 -18.58 -9.97
N ASP A 40 3.89 -18.60 -11.29
CA ASP A 40 3.24 -17.68 -12.24
C ASP A 40 1.75 -17.96 -12.49
N LEU A 41 1.24 -19.08 -12.01
CA LEU A 41 -0.19 -19.43 -12.00
C LEU A 41 -0.91 -18.97 -10.73
N THR A 42 -0.21 -18.28 -9.83
CA THR A 42 -0.83 -17.70 -8.63
C THR A 42 -1.88 -16.66 -9.02
N ILE A 43 -3.09 -16.79 -8.49
CA ILE A 43 -4.19 -15.86 -8.73
C ILE A 43 -3.91 -14.54 -8.00
N ILE A 44 -3.83 -13.45 -8.76
CA ILE A 44 -3.67 -12.11 -8.23
C ILE A 44 -5.06 -11.56 -8.02
N GLY A 45 -5.54 -11.62 -6.77
CA GLY A 45 -6.88 -11.18 -6.37
C GLY A 45 -7.21 -9.75 -6.80
N GLU A 46 -8.47 -9.34 -6.62
CA GLU A 46 -8.94 -8.00 -7.00
C GLU A 46 -8.03 -6.89 -6.46
N ASN A 47 -7.70 -5.93 -7.33
CA ASN A 47 -6.75 -4.83 -7.08
C ASN A 47 -5.35 -5.23 -6.61
N GLY A 48 -4.96 -6.51 -6.69
CA GLY A 48 -3.63 -6.98 -6.30
C GLY A 48 -3.36 -6.83 -4.81
N ILE A 49 -4.37 -6.99 -3.95
CA ILE A 49 -4.27 -6.85 -2.47
C ILE A 49 -3.18 -7.77 -1.88
N ASN A 50 -2.93 -8.91 -2.51
CA ASN A 50 -1.98 -9.93 -2.03
C ASN A 50 -0.51 -9.68 -2.43
N ILE A 51 -0.19 -8.60 -3.14
CA ILE A 51 1.17 -8.29 -3.60
C ILE A 51 1.61 -6.90 -3.16
N SER A 52 2.91 -6.73 -2.89
CA SER A 52 3.49 -5.45 -2.49
C SER A 52 3.44 -4.40 -3.62
N GLY A 53 3.55 -3.11 -3.28
CA GLY A 53 3.58 -2.02 -4.27
C GLY A 53 4.66 -2.22 -5.34
N GLY A 54 5.87 -2.61 -4.92
CA GLY A 54 6.97 -2.92 -5.84
C GLY A 54 6.75 -4.16 -6.71
N GLN A 55 6.05 -5.19 -6.22
CA GLN A 55 5.65 -6.34 -7.06
C GLN A 55 4.58 -5.93 -8.07
N ARG A 56 3.61 -5.10 -7.67
CA ARG A 56 2.56 -4.59 -8.53
C ARG A 56 3.11 -3.71 -9.65
N ALA A 57 4.05 -2.83 -9.33
CA ALA A 57 4.76 -2.01 -10.30
C ALA A 57 5.54 -2.86 -11.32
N ARG A 58 6.30 -3.85 -10.85
CA ARG A 58 7.04 -4.79 -11.71
C ARG A 58 6.13 -5.64 -12.59
N LEU A 59 4.98 -6.08 -12.07
CA LEU A 59 3.97 -6.80 -12.84
C LEU A 59 3.34 -5.92 -13.93
N ALA A 60 3.03 -4.67 -13.61
CA ALA A 60 2.55 -3.70 -14.60
C ALA A 60 3.61 -3.46 -15.69
N LEU A 61 4.87 -3.31 -15.30
CA LEU A 61 5.98 -3.17 -16.24
C LEU A 61 6.16 -4.42 -17.12
N ALA A 62 6.08 -5.63 -16.55
CA ALA A 62 6.16 -6.88 -17.30
C ALA A 62 5.05 -6.97 -18.36
N ARG A 63 3.81 -6.61 -17.99
CA ARG A 63 2.69 -6.53 -18.92
C ARG A 63 2.96 -5.54 -20.06
N THR A 64 3.49 -4.37 -19.72
CA THR A 64 3.86 -3.33 -20.68
C THR A 64 4.92 -3.84 -21.67
N VAL A 65 6.03 -4.41 -21.19
CA VAL A 65 7.11 -4.93 -22.05
C VAL A 65 6.65 -6.12 -22.89
N TYR A 66 5.81 -6.99 -22.33
CA TYR A 66 5.25 -8.13 -23.05
C TYR A 66 4.33 -7.71 -24.20
N SER A 67 3.74 -6.51 -24.12
CA SER A 67 2.91 -5.94 -25.17
C SER A 67 3.67 -5.52 -26.43
N GLN A 68 5.00 -5.51 -26.44
CA GLN A 68 5.82 -5.25 -27.64
C GLN A 68 5.31 -4.06 -28.51
N ALA A 69 4.90 -2.96 -27.89
CA ALA A 69 4.52 -1.74 -28.58
C ALA A 69 5.75 -1.02 -29.19
N ASP A 70 5.51 -0.08 -30.10
CA ASP A 70 6.56 0.79 -30.64
C ASP A 70 6.82 2.04 -29.78
N ILE A 71 5.80 2.47 -29.04
CA ILE A 71 5.81 3.68 -28.20
C ILE A 71 5.37 3.31 -26.79
N TYR A 72 6.16 3.73 -25.80
CA TYR A 72 5.90 3.49 -24.39
C TYR A 72 5.75 4.79 -23.61
N PHE A 73 4.68 4.87 -22.83
CA PHE A 73 4.50 5.86 -21.77
C PHE A 73 4.68 5.16 -20.42
N LEU A 74 5.73 5.55 -19.70
CA LEU A 74 6.08 5.00 -18.40
C LEU A 74 5.87 6.09 -17.35
N ASP A 75 4.80 5.95 -16.58
CA ASP A 75 4.46 6.88 -15.50
C ASP A 75 5.08 6.40 -14.19
N ASP A 76 6.18 7.05 -13.79
CA ASP A 76 7.02 6.76 -12.63
C ASP A 76 7.27 5.26 -12.37
N PRO A 77 7.80 4.52 -13.37
CA PRO A 77 7.87 3.05 -13.35
C PRO A 77 8.75 2.49 -12.23
N LEU A 78 9.55 3.33 -11.57
CA LEU A 78 10.57 2.96 -10.60
C LEU A 78 10.26 3.44 -9.17
N SER A 79 9.18 4.17 -8.92
CA SER A 79 8.88 4.77 -7.61
C SER A 79 8.81 3.76 -6.46
N ALA A 80 8.14 2.63 -6.68
CA ALA A 80 7.83 1.63 -5.66
C ALA A 80 8.87 0.50 -5.51
N VAL A 81 10.05 0.60 -6.14
CA VAL A 81 11.10 -0.44 -6.11
C VAL A 81 12.38 0.05 -5.43
N ASP A 82 13.13 -0.86 -4.81
CA ASP A 82 14.42 -0.56 -4.16
C ASP A 82 15.56 -0.31 -5.17
N GLY A 83 16.68 0.26 -4.71
CA GLY A 83 17.79 0.67 -5.58
C GLY A 83 18.40 -0.44 -6.43
N ILE A 84 18.47 -1.68 -5.92
CA ILE A 84 19.04 -2.82 -6.67
C ILE A 84 18.09 -3.17 -7.82
N VAL A 85 16.81 -3.31 -7.50
CA VAL A 85 15.77 -3.61 -8.49
C VAL A 85 15.62 -2.47 -9.51
N LYS A 86 15.71 -1.21 -9.08
CA LYS A 86 15.74 -0.04 -9.97
C LYS A 86 16.85 -0.16 -11.00
N ARG A 87 18.07 -0.43 -10.56
CA ARG A 87 19.23 -0.58 -11.46
C ARG A 87 19.02 -1.73 -12.44
N HIS A 88 18.58 -2.88 -11.95
CA HIS A 88 18.29 -4.04 -12.81
C HIS A 88 17.25 -3.73 -13.88
N ILE A 89 16.16 -3.03 -13.53
CA ILE A 89 15.12 -2.62 -14.48
C ILE A 89 15.65 -1.59 -15.49
N LEU A 90 16.46 -0.63 -15.05
CA LEU A 90 17.10 0.33 -15.95
C LEU A 90 17.95 -0.41 -16.99
N ASP A 91 18.82 -1.32 -16.56
CA ASP A 91 19.77 -2.04 -17.42
C ASP A 91 19.09 -2.95 -18.43
N ASN A 92 18.08 -3.69 -17.97
CA ASN A 92 17.47 -4.77 -18.73
C ASN A 92 16.20 -4.35 -19.47
N ILE A 93 15.61 -3.18 -19.17
CA ILE A 93 14.36 -2.72 -19.78
C ILE A 93 14.48 -1.33 -20.37
N ILE A 94 14.75 -0.31 -19.55
CA ILE A 94 14.47 1.10 -19.90
C ILE A 94 15.63 1.73 -20.71
N LEU A 95 16.87 1.44 -20.36
CA LEU A 95 18.05 2.01 -21.02
C LEU A 95 18.26 1.37 -22.40
N SER A 96 19.15 1.95 -23.20
CA SER A 96 19.46 1.49 -24.56
C SER A 96 19.97 0.04 -24.63
N THR A 97 20.50 -0.49 -23.52
CA THR A 97 20.92 -1.89 -23.37
C THR A 97 19.76 -2.86 -23.12
N GLY A 98 18.60 -2.34 -22.72
CA GLY A 98 17.46 -3.12 -22.30
C GLY A 98 16.51 -3.54 -23.41
N LEU A 99 15.46 -4.28 -23.03
CA LEU A 99 14.43 -4.79 -23.94
C LEU A 99 13.68 -3.71 -24.72
N LEU A 100 13.59 -2.50 -24.19
CA LEU A 100 12.92 -1.39 -24.86
C LEU A 100 13.91 -0.46 -25.57
N GLY A 101 15.21 -0.80 -25.62
CA GLY A 101 16.29 0.09 -26.04
C GLY A 101 16.13 0.70 -27.44
N ASP A 102 15.53 -0.05 -28.37
CA ASP A 102 15.23 0.35 -29.75
C ASP A 102 13.88 1.08 -29.93
N LYS A 103 13.08 1.21 -28.86
CA LYS A 103 11.72 1.77 -28.90
C LYS A 103 11.66 3.25 -28.52
N LEU A 104 10.57 3.93 -28.87
CA LEU A 104 10.34 5.29 -28.36
C LEU A 104 9.77 5.22 -26.93
N ARG A 105 10.40 5.93 -26.00
CA ARG A 105 10.07 5.87 -24.57
C ARG A 105 9.87 7.26 -24.01
N PHE A 106 8.71 7.50 -23.40
CA PHE A 106 8.43 8.66 -22.56
C PHE A 106 8.43 8.19 -21.11
N VAL A 107 9.33 8.73 -20.29
CA VAL A 107 9.42 8.41 -18.87
C VAL A 107 9.09 9.67 -18.07
N THR A 108 8.01 9.60 -17.31
CA THR A 108 7.69 10.62 -16.30
C THR A 108 8.28 10.14 -14.98
N THR A 109 9.05 10.96 -14.28
CA THR A 109 9.56 10.61 -12.95
C THR A 109 9.81 11.88 -12.13
N ASN A 110 9.66 11.74 -10.82
CA ASN A 110 10.03 12.78 -9.85
C ASN A 110 11.47 12.62 -9.33
N ALA A 111 12.16 11.55 -9.71
CA ALA A 111 13.54 11.28 -9.30
C ALA A 111 14.54 11.83 -10.33
N ASP A 112 15.42 12.73 -9.89
CA ASP A 112 16.39 13.42 -10.75
C ASP A 112 17.41 12.45 -11.41
N SER A 113 17.63 11.27 -10.82
CA SER A 113 18.57 10.22 -11.25
C SER A 113 18.51 9.90 -12.74
N ILE A 114 17.28 9.70 -13.23
CA ILE A 114 17.03 9.11 -14.55
C ILE A 114 17.22 10.19 -15.62
N SER A 115 17.06 11.46 -15.25
CA SER A 115 17.18 12.58 -16.17
C SER A 115 18.55 12.59 -16.86
N MET A 116 19.64 12.28 -16.14
CA MET A 116 21.00 12.21 -16.66
C MET A 116 21.20 11.12 -17.71
N LEU A 117 20.35 10.10 -17.71
CA LEU A 117 20.40 8.95 -18.63
C LEU A 117 19.48 9.13 -19.83
N CYS A 118 18.67 10.20 -19.87
CA CYS A 118 17.75 10.50 -20.95
C CYS A 118 18.41 11.32 -22.07
N ASN A 119 18.05 11.02 -23.31
CA ASN A 119 18.46 11.83 -24.49
C ASN A 119 17.85 13.24 -24.48
N GLN A 120 16.68 13.38 -23.85
CA GLN A 120 15.95 14.64 -23.75
C GLN A 120 15.20 14.67 -22.42
N VAL A 121 15.30 15.80 -21.73
CA VAL A 121 14.60 16.06 -20.46
C VAL A 121 13.62 17.19 -20.70
N VAL A 122 12.35 16.95 -20.36
CA VAL A 122 11.28 17.94 -20.45
C VAL A 122 10.85 18.28 -19.03
N THR A 123 11.07 19.53 -18.62
CA THR A 123 10.69 20.03 -17.29
C THR A 123 9.45 20.92 -17.44
N VAL A 124 8.39 20.60 -16.71
CA VAL A 124 7.12 21.33 -16.71
C VAL A 124 6.97 22.05 -15.38
N ASN A 125 6.99 23.39 -15.40
CA ASN A 125 6.85 24.24 -14.21
C ASN A 125 5.74 25.27 -14.43
N ASN A 126 4.70 25.26 -13.59
CA ASN A 126 3.59 26.23 -13.61
C ASN A 126 2.95 26.43 -15.00
N GLY A 127 2.80 25.35 -15.77
CA GLY A 127 2.25 25.40 -17.14
C GLY A 127 3.23 25.90 -18.21
N SER A 128 4.47 26.24 -17.84
CA SER A 128 5.57 26.47 -18.78
C SER A 128 6.38 25.20 -18.99
N VAL A 129 6.76 24.92 -20.24
CA VAL A 129 7.53 23.74 -20.62
C VAL A 129 8.92 24.19 -21.05
N SER A 130 9.94 23.61 -20.45
CA SER A 130 11.34 23.77 -20.87
C SER A 130 11.87 22.42 -21.33
N VAL A 131 12.63 22.44 -22.41
CA VAL A 131 13.19 21.24 -23.04
C VAL A 131 14.69 21.36 -23.04
N LYS A 132 15.37 20.38 -22.44
CA LYS A 132 16.81 20.24 -22.47
C LYS A 132 17.18 18.98 -23.24
N VAL A 133 17.83 19.15 -24.39
CA VAL A 133 18.44 18.03 -25.11
C VAL A 133 19.85 17.83 -24.55
N GLN A 134 20.20 16.60 -24.21
CA GLN A 134 21.52 16.29 -23.67
C GLN A 134 22.00 14.93 -24.17
N ALA A 135 23.32 14.76 -24.26
CA ALA A 135 23.88 13.43 -24.42
C ALA A 135 23.69 12.68 -23.09
N PRO A 136 23.12 11.46 -23.10
CA PRO A 136 23.02 10.68 -21.88
C PRO A 136 24.43 10.39 -21.35
N GLU A 137 24.62 10.50 -20.03
CA GLU A 137 25.90 10.20 -19.40
C GLU A 137 26.30 8.73 -19.64
N VAL A 138 27.62 8.46 -19.63
CA VAL A 138 28.15 7.11 -19.86
C VAL A 138 27.72 6.22 -18.70
N TYR A 139 26.70 5.40 -18.97
CA TYR A 139 26.21 4.42 -18.04
C TYR A 139 27.10 3.17 -18.06
N ILE A 140 27.89 2.97 -17.00
CA ILE A 140 28.73 1.77 -16.85
C ILE A 140 27.89 0.67 -16.20
N ALA A 141 27.43 -0.29 -17.01
CA ALA A 141 26.75 -1.48 -16.51
C ALA A 141 27.70 -2.27 -15.58
N PHE A 142 27.24 -2.56 -14.36
CA PHE A 142 27.97 -3.44 -13.46
C PHE A 142 27.64 -4.88 -13.81
N ASN A 143 28.65 -5.68 -14.18
CA ASN A 143 28.48 -7.11 -14.43
C ASN A 143 28.11 -7.84 -13.13
N CYS A 144 26.82 -7.96 -12.83
CA CYS A 144 26.32 -9.06 -12.04
C CYS A 144 26.25 -10.27 -12.97
N ASN A 145 27.10 -11.27 -12.74
CA ASN A 145 27.10 -12.53 -13.48
C ASN A 145 25.66 -13.07 -13.62
N THR A 146 25.11 -12.99 -14.82
CA THR A 146 23.86 -13.66 -15.18
C THR A 146 24.16 -15.14 -15.30
N VAL A 147 23.78 -15.90 -14.27
CA VAL A 147 23.67 -17.36 -14.40
C VAL A 147 22.55 -17.62 -15.43
N PRO A 148 22.77 -18.47 -16.45
CA PRO A 148 21.68 -18.85 -17.34
C PRO A 148 20.57 -19.52 -16.52
N VAL A 149 19.41 -18.86 -16.45
CA VAL A 149 18.24 -19.34 -15.71
C VAL A 149 17.60 -20.48 -16.51
N SER A 150 17.84 -21.71 -16.08
CA SER A 150 17.05 -22.88 -16.48
C SER A 150 15.87 -23.06 -15.52
N LYS A 151 14.71 -23.48 -16.07
CA LYS A 151 13.46 -23.82 -15.36
C LYS A 151 13.72 -24.49 -13.98
N PRO A 152 13.00 -24.12 -12.90
CA PRO A 152 13.04 -24.88 -11.66
C PRO A 152 12.62 -26.32 -11.96
N LYS A 153 13.43 -27.31 -11.55
CA LYS A 153 13.15 -28.73 -11.80
C LYS A 153 11.80 -29.10 -11.19
N GLU A 154 10.87 -29.56 -12.03
CA GLU A 154 9.68 -30.27 -11.58
C GLU A 154 10.14 -31.48 -10.74
N GLY A 155 9.64 -31.56 -9.51
CA GLY A 155 9.94 -32.66 -8.60
C GLY A 155 9.57 -33.98 -9.25
N GLY A 156 10.57 -34.82 -9.49
CA GLY A 156 10.38 -36.16 -9.98
C GLY A 156 9.67 -37.02 -8.94
N ASN A 157 8.66 -37.77 -9.38
CA ASN A 157 8.41 -39.09 -8.82
C ASN A 157 8.02 -40.08 -9.93
N SER A 158 8.86 -41.11 -10.00
CA SER A 158 8.76 -42.41 -10.64
C SER A 158 7.43 -42.80 -11.31
N SER A 159 7.55 -43.10 -12.58
CA SER A 159 6.72 -44.06 -13.31
C SER A 159 6.60 -45.39 -12.55
N LYS A 160 5.38 -45.81 -12.23
CA LYS A 160 5.02 -47.23 -12.07
C LYS A 160 3.70 -47.51 -12.77
N GLU A 161 3.75 -48.56 -13.55
CA GLU A 161 2.76 -49.10 -14.48
C GLU A 161 1.42 -49.43 -13.81
N LEU A 162 0.33 -49.14 -14.50
CA LEU A 162 -0.97 -49.74 -14.23
C LEU A 162 -0.98 -51.15 -14.84
N GLN A 163 -0.88 -52.17 -13.99
CA GLN A 163 -1.41 -53.51 -14.30
C GLN A 163 -2.48 -53.89 -13.27
N THR A 164 -3.57 -54.39 -13.82
CA THR A 164 -4.78 -54.98 -13.26
C THR A 164 -4.51 -56.12 -12.25
N VAL A 165 -5.42 -56.32 -11.27
CA VAL A 165 -6.21 -57.56 -11.05
C VAL A 165 -6.94 -57.58 -9.68
N SER A 166 -8.26 -57.75 -9.77
CA SER A 166 -9.26 -58.43 -8.90
C SER A 166 -9.44 -58.19 -7.38
N ALA A 167 -10.68 -57.81 -7.05
CA ALA A 167 -11.64 -58.40 -6.08
C ALA A 167 -11.14 -59.02 -4.76
N SER A 168 -11.66 -58.53 -3.63
CA SER A 168 -12.67 -59.23 -2.80
C SER A 168 -12.77 -58.66 -1.37
N ASP A 169 -13.98 -58.77 -0.82
CA ASP A 169 -14.33 -58.89 0.60
C ASP A 169 -14.43 -57.67 1.55
N LYS A 170 -15.70 -57.31 1.78
CA LYS A 170 -16.43 -57.26 3.08
C LYS A 170 -16.00 -56.26 4.16
N LYS A 171 -16.93 -55.32 4.37
CA LYS A 171 -17.69 -55.06 5.62
C LYS A 171 -16.96 -55.23 6.97
N GLN A 172 -16.88 -54.13 7.70
CA GLN A 172 -17.27 -53.96 9.12
C GLN A 172 -17.39 -52.43 9.30
N THR A 173 -18.53 -51.84 9.68
CA THR A 173 -19.31 -52.10 10.90
C THR A 173 -20.77 -51.69 10.70
N GLY A 174 -21.71 -52.59 11.02
CA GLY A 174 -23.07 -52.19 11.44
C GLY A 174 -23.06 -51.83 12.94
N ASN A 175 -24.16 -51.46 13.58
CA ASN A 175 -25.56 -51.44 13.21
C ASN A 175 -26.34 -50.75 14.38
N ILE A 176 -27.68 -50.58 14.22
CA ILE A 176 -28.74 -50.54 15.27
C ILE A 176 -28.98 -49.16 15.95
N LEU A 177 -30.16 -48.50 15.92
CA LEU A 177 -31.57 -48.86 15.59
C LEU A 177 -32.42 -47.57 15.34
N ASN A 178 -33.45 -47.75 14.47
CA ASN A 178 -34.87 -47.32 14.53
C ASN A 178 -35.24 -45.81 14.68
N GLU A 179 -36.35 -45.28 14.13
CA GLU A 179 -37.58 -45.84 13.56
C GLU A 179 -38.31 -44.77 12.73
N THR A 180 -39.17 -45.26 11.84
CA THR A 180 -39.98 -44.63 10.80
C THR A 180 -41.30 -43.99 11.26
N THR A 181 -41.74 -42.95 10.55
CA THR A 181 -43.11 -42.79 9.99
C THR A 181 -42.97 -41.95 8.70
N GLY A 182 -43.14 -42.51 7.49
CA GLY A 182 -44.41 -42.76 6.78
C GLY A 182 -44.69 -41.55 5.86
N GLU A 183 -44.99 -41.60 4.55
CA GLU A 183 -45.47 -42.57 3.56
C GLU A 183 -44.97 -42.02 2.20
N GLY A 184 -44.52 -42.74 1.17
CA GLY A 184 -45.02 -43.98 0.58
C GLY A 184 -45.96 -43.66 -0.59
N ILE A 185 -45.51 -43.79 -1.85
CA ILE A 185 -46.27 -44.40 -2.97
C ILE A 185 -45.31 -44.68 -4.15
N ASN A 186 -45.44 -45.92 -4.59
CA ASN A 186 -44.63 -46.71 -5.52
C ASN A 186 -44.72 -46.27 -6.99
N THR A 187 -43.79 -46.73 -7.82
CA THR A 187 -44.09 -47.79 -8.82
C THR A 187 -42.82 -48.34 -9.47
N SER A 188 -42.70 -49.67 -9.39
CA SER A 188 -42.05 -50.60 -10.33
C SER A 188 -42.41 -50.25 -11.79
N SER A 189 -41.69 -50.55 -12.86
CA SER A 189 -40.79 -51.65 -13.19
C SER A 189 -40.43 -51.52 -14.68
N SER A 190 -39.35 -52.19 -15.07
CA SER A 190 -39.14 -52.87 -16.36
C SER A 190 -38.67 -52.08 -17.59
N ASN A 191 -37.59 -52.65 -18.15
CA ASN A 191 -37.31 -52.92 -19.56
C ASN A 191 -36.33 -52.01 -20.33
N ASN A 192 -35.27 -52.69 -20.77
CA ASN A 192 -34.64 -52.66 -22.09
C ASN A 192 -34.25 -51.32 -22.68
N CYS A 193 -32.93 -51.08 -22.68
CA CYS A 193 -32.28 -50.10 -23.53
C CYS A 193 -32.06 -50.71 -24.92
N ASN A 194 -32.77 -50.20 -25.92
CA ASN A 194 -32.33 -50.23 -27.32
C ASN A 194 -32.40 -48.79 -27.86
N ALA A 195 -31.39 -48.47 -28.67
CA ALA A 195 -31.31 -47.38 -29.62
C ALA A 195 -31.15 -45.93 -29.09
N ASP A 196 -30.00 -45.36 -29.46
CA ASP A 196 -29.80 -44.01 -29.99
C ASP A 196 -30.66 -42.88 -29.44
N ASP A 197 -30.04 -41.98 -28.66
CA ASP A 197 -30.35 -40.56 -28.83
C ASP A 197 -29.15 -39.64 -28.54
N ASN A 198 -28.84 -38.84 -29.56
CA ASN A 198 -27.89 -37.74 -29.54
C ASN A 198 -28.53 -36.54 -28.84
N SER A 199 -28.22 -36.29 -27.56
CA SER A 199 -28.44 -34.96 -26.97
C SER A 199 -27.46 -34.65 -25.84
N LYS A 200 -26.21 -34.42 -26.21
CA LYS A 200 -25.15 -33.89 -25.34
C LYS A 200 -25.16 -32.34 -25.39
N TYR A 201 -26.26 -31.74 -24.94
CA TYR A 201 -26.34 -30.32 -24.54
C TYR A 201 -27.09 -30.25 -23.21
N PRO A 202 -26.61 -29.48 -22.21
CA PRO A 202 -27.26 -29.44 -20.91
C PRO A 202 -28.66 -28.86 -21.08
N LYS A 203 -29.66 -29.54 -20.49
CA LYS A 203 -31.06 -29.08 -20.43
C LYS A 203 -31.10 -27.58 -20.19
N GLN A 204 -31.80 -26.82 -21.04
CA GLN A 204 -32.16 -25.45 -20.73
C GLN A 204 -32.99 -25.49 -19.44
N TRP A 205 -32.36 -25.09 -18.33
CA TRP A 205 -33.03 -24.91 -17.05
C TRP A 205 -34.09 -23.84 -17.21
N SER A 206 -35.27 -24.06 -16.62
CA SER A 206 -36.30 -23.03 -16.64
C SER A 206 -35.76 -21.76 -15.96
N HIS A 207 -36.34 -20.60 -16.27
CA HIS A 207 -35.94 -19.35 -15.62
C HIS A 207 -35.97 -19.47 -14.08
N TRP A 208 -36.87 -20.30 -13.54
CA TRP A 208 -37.00 -20.59 -12.12
C TRP A 208 -35.90 -21.48 -11.55
N ASP A 209 -35.42 -22.48 -12.31
CA ASP A 209 -34.33 -23.36 -11.87
C ASP A 209 -33.00 -22.60 -11.81
N ASN A 210 -32.75 -21.72 -12.79
CA ASN A 210 -31.59 -20.82 -12.78
C ASN A 210 -31.66 -19.81 -11.61
N ALA A 211 -32.84 -19.29 -11.29
CA ALA A 211 -33.04 -18.39 -10.16
C ALA A 211 -32.82 -19.10 -8.81
N LEU A 212 -33.33 -20.32 -8.63
CA LEU A 212 -33.14 -21.12 -7.42
C LEU A 212 -31.67 -21.47 -7.20
N TYR A 213 -30.94 -21.79 -8.27
CA TYR A 213 -29.51 -22.08 -8.20
C TYR A 213 -28.68 -20.84 -7.88
N ALA A 214 -29.01 -19.69 -8.46
CA ALA A 214 -28.38 -18.42 -8.08
C ALA A 214 -28.62 -18.09 -6.60
N ILE A 215 -29.86 -18.25 -6.10
CA ILE A 215 -30.20 -18.07 -4.68
C ILE A 215 -29.38 -19.02 -3.81
N HIS A 216 -29.26 -20.30 -4.20
CA HIS A 216 -28.46 -21.28 -3.47
C HIS A 216 -26.97 -20.88 -3.39
N ILE A 217 -26.39 -20.37 -4.48
CA ILE A 217 -25.02 -19.84 -4.50
C ILE A 217 -24.90 -18.66 -3.52
N TYR A 218 -25.79 -17.67 -3.60
CA TYR A 218 -25.73 -16.50 -2.71
C TYR A 218 -25.94 -16.86 -1.24
N ILE A 219 -26.83 -17.81 -0.93
CA ILE A 219 -27.03 -18.28 0.45
C ILE A 219 -25.77 -18.98 0.97
N ASN A 220 -25.14 -19.83 0.16
CA ASN A 220 -23.90 -20.50 0.56
C ASN A 220 -22.74 -19.50 0.69
N GLU A 221 -22.65 -18.51 -0.19
CA GLU A 221 -21.66 -17.44 -0.09
C GLU A 221 -21.86 -16.59 1.17
N PHE A 222 -23.11 -16.24 1.49
CA PHE A 222 -23.43 -15.53 2.74
C PHE A 222 -23.14 -16.36 3.99
N ARG A 223 -23.40 -17.68 3.95
CA ARG A 223 -23.02 -18.60 5.04
C ARG A 223 -21.51 -18.67 5.21
N ASN A 224 -20.77 -18.80 4.11
CA ASN A 224 -19.31 -18.81 4.15
C ASN A 224 -18.75 -17.50 4.73
N LEU A 225 -19.36 -16.34 4.42
CA LEU A 225 -18.99 -15.06 5.03
C LEU A 225 -19.33 -14.98 6.52
N ALA A 226 -20.41 -15.63 6.95
CA ALA A 226 -20.82 -15.68 8.36
C ALA A 226 -19.96 -16.63 9.21
N GLU A 227 -19.29 -17.60 8.57
CA GLU A 227 -18.38 -18.57 9.20
C GLU A 227 -16.92 -18.09 9.25
N LEU A 228 -16.61 -16.90 8.72
CA LEU A 228 -15.27 -16.33 8.81
C LEU A 228 -14.88 -16.03 10.26
N ASP A 229 -13.62 -16.28 10.59
CA ASP A 229 -13.06 -15.91 11.88
C ASP A 229 -13.19 -14.39 12.08
N ALA A 230 -13.84 -14.02 13.19
CA ALA A 230 -14.05 -12.64 13.51
C ALA A 230 -12.73 -11.96 13.90
N GLU A 231 -12.64 -10.66 13.60
CA GLU A 231 -11.57 -9.83 14.10
C GLU A 231 -11.56 -9.80 15.65
N ALA A 232 -10.42 -9.46 16.24
CA ALA A 232 -10.32 -9.20 17.67
C ALA A 232 -11.43 -8.23 18.14
N PRO A 233 -11.99 -8.42 19.36
CA PRO A 233 -13.11 -7.63 19.85
C PRO A 233 -12.86 -6.12 19.77
N TYR A 234 -13.88 -5.37 19.36
CA TYR A 234 -13.79 -3.91 19.25
C TYR A 234 -13.53 -3.27 20.63
N VAL A 235 -14.16 -3.79 21.67
CA VAL A 235 -14.01 -3.38 23.07
C VAL A 235 -13.81 -4.62 23.93
N VAL A 236 -12.91 -4.53 24.91
CA VAL A 236 -12.68 -5.56 25.94
C VAL A 236 -12.85 -4.89 27.30
N ASP A 237 -14.01 -5.06 27.93
CA ASP A 237 -14.36 -4.33 29.16
C ASP A 237 -13.43 -4.65 30.35
N SER A 238 -12.89 -5.86 30.41
CA SER A 238 -11.94 -6.26 31.45
C SER A 238 -10.57 -5.61 31.31
N CYS A 239 -10.20 -5.12 30.12
CA CYS A 239 -8.87 -4.64 29.78
C CYS A 239 -8.96 -3.36 28.94
N ARG A 240 -9.51 -2.28 29.52
CA ARG A 240 -9.50 -0.96 28.86
C ARG A 240 -8.26 -0.15 29.27
N PRO A 241 -7.54 0.45 28.30
CA PRO A 241 -6.40 1.30 28.62
C PRO A 241 -6.85 2.57 29.34
N SER A 242 -5.96 3.15 30.15
CA SER A 242 -6.26 4.41 30.82
C SER A 242 -6.45 5.55 29.82
N ALA A 243 -7.15 6.62 30.24
CA ALA A 243 -7.40 7.77 29.36
C ALA A 243 -6.13 8.43 28.83
N GLN A 244 -5.01 8.33 29.56
CA GLN A 244 -3.71 8.91 29.21
C GLN A 244 -2.78 7.93 28.49
N TRP A 245 -3.19 6.67 28.33
CA TRP A 245 -2.36 5.68 27.67
C TRP A 245 -2.30 5.92 26.14
N PRO A 246 -1.12 5.70 25.50
CA PRO A 246 0.19 5.46 26.11
C PRO A 246 0.85 6.79 26.55
N PRO A 247 1.36 6.92 27.79
CA PRO A 247 1.96 8.18 28.26
C PRO A 247 3.30 8.52 27.58
N ASN A 248 4.14 7.52 27.32
CA ASN A 248 5.50 7.74 26.80
C ASN A 248 5.66 7.19 25.38
N GLY A 249 5.03 6.05 25.09
CA GLY A 249 5.12 5.40 23.78
C GLY A 249 6.37 4.54 23.61
N LYS A 250 6.87 3.91 24.68
CA LYS A 250 7.91 2.88 24.61
C LYS A 250 7.33 1.61 23.98
N ILE A 251 8.04 0.99 23.04
CA ILE A 251 7.58 -0.23 22.34
C ILE A 251 8.57 -1.36 22.60
N GLU A 252 8.07 -2.53 22.98
CA GLU A 252 8.85 -3.75 23.13
C GLU A 252 8.20 -4.89 22.35
N ILE A 253 9.00 -5.58 21.53
CA ILE A 253 8.61 -6.73 20.73
C ILE A 253 9.49 -7.90 21.17
N ARG A 254 8.89 -9.00 21.59
CA ARG A 254 9.60 -10.16 22.15
C ARG A 254 9.20 -11.45 21.43
N ASP A 255 10.20 -12.14 20.89
CA ASP A 255 10.07 -13.43 20.18
C ASP A 255 8.94 -13.46 19.15
N PHE A 256 8.70 -12.32 18.50
CA PHE A 256 7.50 -12.12 17.71
C PHE A 256 7.62 -12.75 16.32
N SER A 257 6.64 -13.54 15.92
CA SER A 257 6.56 -14.12 14.58
C SER A 257 5.14 -14.05 14.04
N MET A 258 4.99 -13.92 12.72
CA MET A 258 3.69 -13.75 12.06
C MET A 258 3.69 -14.36 10.66
N LYS A 259 2.57 -14.99 10.30
CA LYS A 259 2.26 -15.49 8.95
C LYS A 259 0.96 -14.87 8.44
N TYR A 260 0.87 -14.63 7.13
CA TYR A 260 -0.38 -14.17 6.50
C TYR A 260 -1.44 -15.27 6.37
N GLY A 261 -1.03 -16.54 6.47
CA GLY A 261 -1.92 -17.69 6.44
C GLY A 261 -1.18 -18.94 6.87
N VAL A 262 -1.92 -19.98 7.26
CA VAL A 262 -1.35 -21.21 7.83
C VAL A 262 -0.34 -21.88 6.89
N HIS A 263 -0.62 -21.85 5.59
CA HIS A 263 0.20 -22.43 4.53
C HIS A 263 1.28 -21.48 3.97
N HIS A 264 1.38 -20.26 4.48
CA HIS A 264 2.40 -19.31 4.05
C HIS A 264 3.67 -19.39 4.91
N GLY A 265 4.79 -18.98 4.31
CA GLY A 265 6.03 -18.73 5.05
C GLY A 265 5.85 -17.61 6.09
N TYR A 266 6.80 -17.52 7.02
CA TYR A 266 6.83 -16.41 7.97
C TYR A 266 7.08 -15.09 7.24
N ALA A 267 6.15 -14.15 7.39
CA ALA A 267 6.36 -12.76 6.97
C ALA A 267 7.26 -12.02 7.96
N LEU A 268 7.14 -12.36 9.25
CA LEU A 268 8.01 -11.95 10.33
C LEU A 268 8.42 -13.18 11.15
N LYS A 269 9.69 -13.30 11.49
CA LYS A 269 10.24 -14.44 12.22
C LYS A 269 11.18 -13.96 13.31
N ASN A 270 10.88 -14.34 14.55
CA ASN A 270 11.71 -14.10 15.73
C ASN A 270 12.19 -12.65 15.88
N ILE A 271 11.26 -11.71 15.72
CA ILE A 271 11.53 -10.28 15.88
C ILE A 271 11.67 -9.97 17.36
N ASN A 272 12.83 -9.43 17.73
CA ASN A 272 13.15 -8.96 19.07
C ASN A 272 13.63 -7.51 18.97
N LEU A 273 12.86 -6.58 19.52
CA LEU A 273 13.10 -5.15 19.33
C LEU A 273 12.64 -4.34 20.55
N ALA A 274 13.47 -3.39 20.97
CA ALA A 274 13.11 -2.39 21.97
C ALA A 274 13.32 -0.98 21.39
N ILE A 275 12.27 -0.17 21.46
CA ILE A 275 12.22 1.22 21.02
C ILE A 275 11.89 2.08 22.25
N SER A 276 12.76 3.03 22.53
CA SER A 276 12.62 3.98 23.63
C SER A 276 11.53 5.00 23.33
N ALA A 277 10.94 5.58 24.38
CA ALA A 277 9.98 6.66 24.21
C ALA A 277 10.62 7.87 23.51
N GLY A 278 9.94 8.43 22.51
CA GLY A 278 10.43 9.57 21.74
C GLY A 278 11.50 9.23 20.69
N GLU A 279 11.89 7.95 20.57
CA GLU A 279 12.93 7.52 19.64
C GLU A 279 12.41 7.53 18.19
N LYS A 280 13.21 8.06 17.27
CA LYS A 280 12.95 8.08 15.83
C LYS A 280 13.68 6.93 15.17
N ILE A 281 12.91 5.96 14.67
CA ILE A 281 13.41 4.75 14.03
C ILE A 281 13.19 4.80 12.53
N GLY A 282 14.23 4.54 11.75
CA GLY A 282 14.14 4.25 10.32
C GLY A 282 14.09 2.73 10.07
N ILE A 283 13.24 2.27 9.15
CA ILE A 283 13.08 0.85 8.80
C ILE A 283 13.32 0.68 7.30
N VAL A 284 14.33 -0.11 6.95
CA VAL A 284 14.74 -0.38 5.56
C VAL A 284 14.94 -1.85 5.28
N GLY A 285 15.06 -2.19 4.01
CA GLY A 285 15.18 -3.56 3.53
C GLY A 285 14.61 -3.68 2.13
N ARG A 286 14.95 -4.77 1.43
CA ARG A 286 14.43 -5.04 0.08
C ARG A 286 12.90 -5.14 0.07
N THR A 287 12.32 -5.02 -1.11
CA THR A 287 10.89 -5.35 -1.30
C THR A 287 10.62 -6.78 -0.79
N GLY A 288 9.55 -6.97 -0.01
CA GLY A 288 9.22 -8.27 0.59
C GLY A 288 9.97 -8.62 1.89
N ALA A 289 10.85 -7.75 2.41
CA ALA A 289 11.61 -8.02 3.63
C ALA A 289 10.79 -8.02 4.94
N GLY A 290 9.51 -7.62 4.91
CA GLY A 290 8.61 -7.60 6.09
C GLY A 290 8.37 -6.22 6.72
N LYS A 291 8.86 -5.12 6.12
CA LYS A 291 8.74 -3.75 6.67
C LYS A 291 7.30 -3.33 6.96
N SER A 292 6.42 -3.34 5.95
CA SER A 292 5.01 -2.98 6.12
C SER A 292 4.24 -4.03 6.92
N SER A 293 4.70 -5.29 6.95
CA SER A 293 4.13 -6.32 7.83
C SER A 293 4.35 -5.96 9.31
N LEU A 294 5.52 -5.44 9.67
CA LEU A 294 5.82 -4.96 11.02
C LEU A 294 4.90 -3.81 11.44
N ALA A 295 4.66 -2.83 10.55
CA ALA A 295 3.69 -1.76 10.82
C ALA A 295 2.26 -2.29 10.98
N LYS A 296 1.81 -3.21 10.11
CA LYS A 296 0.45 -3.79 10.18
C LYS A 296 0.20 -4.53 11.49
N VAL A 297 1.19 -5.29 11.94
CA VAL A 297 1.12 -6.00 13.22
C VAL A 297 1.06 -5.02 14.39
N LEU A 298 1.84 -3.93 14.37
CA LEU A 298 1.78 -2.90 15.40
C LEU A 298 0.38 -2.27 15.49
N PHE A 299 -0.34 -2.12 14.37
CA PHE A 299 -1.75 -1.67 14.37
C PHE A 299 -2.78 -2.77 14.67
N ARG A 300 -2.32 -3.99 14.97
CA ARG A 300 -3.13 -5.19 15.12
C ARG A 300 -4.07 -5.42 13.94
N LEU A 301 -3.63 -5.10 12.71
CA LEU A 301 -4.40 -5.40 11.49
C LEU A 301 -4.32 -6.88 11.10
N ILE A 302 -3.39 -7.61 11.73
CA ILE A 302 -3.22 -9.05 11.59
C ILE A 302 -3.12 -9.61 13.00
N HIS A 303 -4.07 -10.44 13.41
CA HIS A 303 -4.15 -11.04 14.74
C HIS A 303 -4.07 -12.57 14.72
N GLU A 304 -4.13 -13.18 13.53
CA GLU A 304 -4.05 -14.62 13.35
C GLU A 304 -2.63 -15.10 13.05
N ASN A 305 -2.34 -16.36 13.39
CA ASN A 305 -1.05 -17.00 13.08
C ASN A 305 0.17 -16.22 13.60
N ILE A 306 0.02 -15.59 14.76
CA ILE A 306 1.06 -14.86 15.47
C ILE A 306 1.57 -15.64 16.68
N SER A 307 2.84 -15.43 17.04
CA SER A 307 3.45 -15.90 18.28
C SER A 307 4.36 -14.82 18.86
N GLY A 308 4.68 -14.93 20.16
CA GLY A 308 5.40 -13.87 20.88
C GLY A 308 4.47 -12.75 21.34
N SER A 309 5.03 -11.62 21.74
CA SER A 309 4.24 -10.50 22.26
C SER A 309 4.78 -9.14 21.82
N ILE A 310 3.87 -8.16 21.80
CA ILE A 310 4.17 -6.76 21.58
C ILE A 310 3.55 -5.99 22.74
N SER A 311 4.35 -5.19 23.43
CA SER A 311 3.88 -4.34 24.51
C SER A 311 4.22 -2.89 24.26
N ILE A 312 3.33 -2.00 24.71
CA ILE A 312 3.51 -0.56 24.68
C ILE A 312 3.38 -0.02 26.11
N ASP A 313 4.40 0.69 26.57
CA ASP A 313 4.54 1.16 27.95
C ASP A 313 4.32 0.01 28.98
N GLY A 314 4.80 -1.18 28.64
CA GLY A 314 4.76 -2.39 29.49
C GLY A 314 3.44 -3.16 29.47
N GLN A 315 2.42 -2.71 28.73
CA GLN A 315 1.13 -3.40 28.60
C GLN A 315 1.06 -4.14 27.26
N ASP A 316 0.65 -5.41 27.28
CA ASP A 316 0.49 -6.21 26.06
C ASP A 316 -0.66 -5.67 25.21
N ILE A 317 -0.39 -5.35 23.95
CA ILE A 317 -1.39 -4.75 23.08
C ILE A 317 -2.50 -5.73 22.69
N SER A 318 -2.28 -7.04 22.81
CA SER A 318 -3.26 -8.08 22.48
C SER A 318 -4.46 -8.10 23.44
N GLU A 319 -4.27 -7.61 24.66
CA GLU A 319 -5.30 -7.56 25.72
C GLU A 319 -6.36 -6.48 25.46
N PHE A 320 -6.01 -5.41 24.74
CA PHE A 320 -6.94 -4.30 24.49
C PHE A 320 -7.98 -4.62 23.42
N GLY A 321 -9.14 -3.95 23.47
CA GLY A 321 -10.05 -3.90 22.33
C GLY A 321 -9.46 -3.06 21.19
N VAL A 322 -9.65 -3.47 19.93
CA VAL A 322 -9.07 -2.75 18.78
C VAL A 322 -9.60 -1.33 18.63
N GLY A 323 -10.83 -1.06 19.09
CA GLY A 323 -11.47 0.25 19.11
C GLY A 323 -10.93 1.18 20.18
N ASP A 324 -10.39 0.66 21.28
CA ASP A 324 -9.70 1.47 22.31
C ASP A 324 -8.22 1.65 21.99
N TYR A 325 -7.61 0.67 21.30
CA TYR A 325 -6.20 0.64 20.95
C TYR A 325 -5.85 1.50 19.74
N ARG A 326 -6.45 1.22 18.56
CA ARG A 326 -6.03 1.83 17.28
C ARG A 326 -6.13 3.35 17.28
N PRO A 327 -7.16 3.97 17.89
CA PRO A 327 -7.23 5.42 17.92
C PRO A 327 -6.04 6.05 18.65
N ARG A 328 -5.30 5.33 19.51
CA ARG A 328 -4.15 5.85 20.27
C ARG A 328 -2.86 5.96 19.45
N LEU A 329 -2.83 5.34 18.27
CA LEU A 329 -1.69 5.36 17.36
C LEU A 329 -1.97 6.28 16.17
N GLY A 330 -0.91 6.90 15.61
CA GLY A 330 -0.99 7.68 14.36
C GLY A 330 -0.42 6.88 13.19
N MET A 331 -1.14 6.81 12.06
CA MET A 331 -0.66 6.15 10.85
C MET A 331 -0.66 7.07 9.62
N ILE A 332 0.52 7.14 9.04
CA ILE A 332 0.99 7.50 7.70
C ILE A 332 0.88 6.47 6.59
N PRO A 333 -0.27 6.05 6.03
CA PRO A 333 -0.24 5.01 5.00
C PRO A 333 0.48 5.49 3.71
N GLN A 334 0.99 4.53 2.95
CA GLN A 334 1.65 4.76 1.65
C GLN A 334 0.74 5.53 0.69
N GLU A 335 -0.54 5.14 0.64
CA GLU A 335 -1.58 5.86 -0.10
C GLU A 335 -2.60 6.47 0.86
N SER A 336 -2.64 7.81 0.90
CA SER A 336 -3.65 8.53 1.66
C SER A 336 -4.94 8.66 0.84
N SER A 337 -5.90 7.78 1.12
CA SER A 337 -7.21 7.82 0.47
C SER A 337 -8.10 8.92 1.05
N LEU A 338 -8.87 9.55 0.17
CA LEU A 338 -9.93 10.50 0.53
C LEU A 338 -11.27 9.86 0.15
N PHE A 339 -12.25 10.00 1.03
CA PHE A 339 -13.58 9.45 0.87
C PHE A 339 -14.52 10.49 0.25
N GLY A 340 -15.56 10.03 -0.45
CA GLY A 340 -16.64 10.93 -0.89
C GLY A 340 -17.27 11.64 0.32
N GLY A 341 -17.47 12.95 0.20
CA GLY A 341 -17.96 13.79 1.31
C GLY A 341 -17.18 15.10 1.41
N SER A 342 -17.39 15.84 2.49
CA SER A 342 -16.75 17.14 2.69
C SER A 342 -15.27 17.02 3.07
N ILE A 343 -14.48 18.08 2.86
CA ILE A 343 -13.11 18.18 3.40
C ILE A 343 -13.13 17.98 4.92
N ARG A 344 -14.12 18.57 5.60
CA ARG A 344 -14.36 18.45 7.04
C ARG A 344 -14.51 17.00 7.47
N ASN A 345 -15.44 16.26 6.86
CA ASN A 345 -15.69 14.85 7.20
C ASN A 345 -14.48 13.97 6.89
N ASN A 346 -13.67 14.35 5.91
CA ASN A 346 -12.44 13.65 5.60
C ASN A 346 -11.31 13.90 6.62
N LEU A 347 -11.21 15.10 7.20
CA LEU A 347 -10.24 15.39 8.26
C LEU A 347 -10.69 14.78 9.59
N ASP A 348 -11.96 14.96 9.91
CA ASP A 348 -12.56 14.59 11.18
C ASP A 348 -13.94 13.93 11.00
N PRO A 349 -13.98 12.62 10.68
CA PRO A 349 -15.21 11.89 10.50
C PRO A 349 -15.99 11.68 11.82
N LEU A 350 -15.36 11.90 12.96
CA LEU A 350 -15.96 11.68 14.28
C LEU A 350 -16.39 12.99 14.96
N HIS A 351 -16.21 14.14 14.30
CA HIS A 351 -16.56 15.46 14.82
C HIS A 351 -15.97 15.74 16.22
N GLN A 352 -14.70 15.37 16.40
CA GLN A 352 -13.93 15.54 17.63
C GLN A 352 -13.17 16.86 17.70
N PHE A 353 -13.01 17.57 16.59
CA PHE A 353 -12.17 18.76 16.48
C PHE A 353 -12.96 19.99 16.03
N ASP A 354 -12.51 21.15 16.50
CA ASP A 354 -13.10 22.43 16.10
C ASP A 354 -12.58 22.89 14.73
N ILE A 355 -13.30 23.83 14.10
CA ILE A 355 -12.95 24.39 12.77
C ILE A 355 -11.54 25.00 12.80
N GLU A 356 -11.20 25.66 13.90
CA GLU A 356 -9.92 26.31 14.14
C GLU A 356 -8.77 25.30 14.14
N GLU A 357 -8.97 24.13 14.75
CA GLU A 357 -7.97 23.07 14.80
C GLU A 357 -7.74 22.44 13.43
N MET A 358 -8.83 22.23 12.68
CA MET A 358 -8.75 21.76 11.29
C MET A 358 -7.98 22.74 10.39
N TRP A 359 -8.27 24.03 10.48
CA TRP A 359 -7.56 25.05 9.71
C TRP A 359 -6.11 25.21 10.14
N ALA A 360 -5.82 25.11 11.44
CA ALA A 360 -4.44 25.11 11.93
C ALA A 360 -3.63 23.94 11.33
N ALA A 361 -4.20 22.73 11.29
CA ALA A 361 -3.56 21.58 10.66
C ALA A 361 -3.33 21.79 9.15
N LEU A 362 -4.33 22.30 8.43
CA LEU A 362 -4.22 22.60 6.99
C LEU A 362 -3.16 23.67 6.68
N ILE A 363 -2.98 24.66 7.56
CA ILE A 363 -1.95 25.69 7.40
C ILE A 363 -0.57 25.11 7.64
N LYS A 364 -0.40 24.34 8.72
CA LYS A 364 0.86 23.66 9.03
C LYS A 364 1.32 22.78 7.88
N CYS A 365 0.39 22.08 7.23
CA CYS A 365 0.68 21.22 6.07
C CYS A 365 0.74 21.97 4.73
N GLY A 366 0.65 23.31 4.71
CA GLY A 366 0.71 24.11 3.47
C GLY A 366 -0.50 23.97 2.54
N LEU A 367 -1.55 23.25 2.94
CA LEU A 367 -2.73 22.99 2.12
C LEU A 367 -3.79 24.10 2.18
N ALA A 368 -3.72 25.00 3.15
CA ALA A 368 -4.74 26.02 3.35
C ALA A 368 -4.98 26.92 2.12
N LYS A 369 -3.91 27.36 1.45
CA LYS A 369 -4.01 28.17 0.23
C LYS A 369 -4.70 27.43 -0.90
N HIS A 370 -4.38 26.14 -1.07
CA HIS A 370 -5.04 25.30 -2.07
C HIS A 370 -6.53 25.21 -1.79
N MET A 371 -6.93 24.88 -0.55
CA MET A 371 -8.33 24.75 -0.16
C MET A 371 -9.13 26.06 -0.31
N LEU A 372 -8.49 27.21 -0.06
CA LEU A 372 -9.10 28.54 -0.26
C LEU A 372 -9.20 28.95 -1.74
N SER A 373 -8.20 28.60 -2.56
CA SER A 373 -8.19 28.95 -4.00
C SER A 373 -9.34 28.31 -4.78
N TYR A 374 -9.88 27.18 -4.32
CA TYR A 374 -11.07 26.53 -4.89
C TYR A 374 -12.38 27.24 -4.54
N HIS A 375 -12.34 28.37 -3.82
CA HIS A 375 -13.51 29.20 -3.54
C HIS A 375 -13.89 30.12 -4.73
N SER A 376 -12.97 30.40 -5.66
CA SER A 376 -13.20 31.32 -6.79
C SER A 376 -13.68 30.60 -8.06
N SER A 377 -14.88 30.05 -8.02
CA SER A 377 -15.60 29.69 -9.26
C SER A 377 -17.04 30.14 -9.07
N PHE A 378 -17.35 31.40 -9.42
CA PHE A 378 -18.65 31.83 -9.95
C PHE A 378 -18.58 33.29 -10.47
N ASN A 379 -19.19 33.48 -11.64
CA ASN A 379 -19.47 34.67 -12.45
C ASN A 379 -18.36 35.21 -13.37
N ASP A 380 -18.34 34.65 -14.58
CA ASP A 380 -17.93 35.34 -15.80
C ASP A 380 -18.79 36.59 -16.01
N HIS A 381 -18.18 37.75 -15.84
CA HIS A 381 -18.36 38.99 -16.62
C HIS A 381 -17.52 40.06 -15.91
N ASP A 382 -16.25 40.20 -16.29
CA ASP A 382 -15.54 41.48 -16.29
C ASP A 382 -14.07 41.31 -16.75
N ASN A 383 -13.59 42.25 -17.56
CA ASN A 383 -12.28 42.21 -18.22
C ASN A 383 -11.12 42.57 -17.24
N MET A 384 -10.56 41.60 -16.53
CA MET A 384 -9.16 41.66 -16.05
C MET A 384 -8.53 40.27 -16.10
N THR A 385 -7.21 40.20 -16.31
CA THR A 385 -6.41 38.97 -16.43
C THR A 385 -6.39 38.14 -15.13
N ASP A 386 -6.58 36.82 -15.28
CA ASP A 386 -6.78 35.82 -14.22
C ASP A 386 -5.77 35.84 -13.07
N HIS A 387 -4.51 36.17 -13.35
CA HIS A 387 -3.46 36.16 -12.34
C HIS A 387 -3.55 37.36 -11.38
N GLN A 388 -3.99 38.52 -11.87
CA GLN A 388 -4.11 39.75 -11.07
C GLN A 388 -5.38 39.74 -10.22
N LYS A 389 -6.48 39.15 -10.73
CA LYS A 389 -7.70 38.92 -9.96
C LYS A 389 -7.50 37.93 -8.81
N LYS A 390 -6.73 36.84 -9.04
CA LYS A 390 -6.40 35.84 -8.01
C LYS A 390 -5.64 36.46 -6.84
N GLU A 391 -4.61 37.26 -7.10
CA GLU A 391 -3.84 37.89 -6.01
C GLU A 391 -4.61 39.01 -5.28
N ALA A 392 -5.41 39.79 -5.99
CA ALA A 392 -6.21 40.87 -5.40
C ALA A 392 -7.36 40.31 -4.53
N CYS A 393 -8.10 39.31 -5.01
CA CYS A 393 -9.18 38.67 -4.26
C CYS A 393 -8.65 37.93 -3.02
N VAL A 394 -7.51 37.24 -3.14
CA VAL A 394 -6.85 36.60 -1.99
C VAL A 394 -6.39 37.65 -0.98
N ARG A 395 -5.78 38.77 -1.39
CA ARG A 395 -5.38 39.86 -0.48
C ARG A 395 -6.56 40.57 0.18
N GLU A 396 -7.64 40.80 -0.54
CA GLU A 396 -8.82 41.51 -0.04
C GLU A 396 -9.63 40.64 0.95
N GLN A 397 -9.73 39.34 0.67
CA GLN A 397 -10.31 38.36 1.60
C GLN A 397 -9.41 38.10 2.82
N TRP A 398 -8.08 38.13 2.65
CA TRP A 398 -7.08 38.01 3.72
C TRP A 398 -7.12 39.22 4.68
N ASN A 399 -7.36 40.43 4.16
CA ASN A 399 -7.40 41.65 4.97
C ASN A 399 -8.74 41.90 5.66
N ASN A 400 -9.86 41.38 5.14
CA ASN A 400 -11.20 41.54 5.71
C ASN A 400 -11.65 40.41 6.67
N ALA A 401 -10.80 39.39 6.88
CA ALA A 401 -11.13 38.22 7.67
C ALA A 401 -10.82 38.38 9.18
N GLY A 402 -11.84 38.73 9.95
CA GLY A 402 -11.93 38.41 11.38
C GLY A 402 -12.07 36.90 11.62
N TRP A 403 -10.97 36.16 11.47
CA TRP A 403 -10.72 34.80 12.00
C TRP A 403 -9.23 34.48 11.82
N LEU A 404 -8.62 34.99 10.75
CA LEU A 404 -7.17 34.95 10.50
C LEU A 404 -6.36 35.65 11.60
N LYS A 405 -6.86 36.76 12.16
CA LYS A 405 -6.25 37.41 13.33
C LYS A 405 -6.28 36.54 14.60
N ARG A 406 -7.31 35.71 14.77
CA ARG A 406 -7.43 34.73 15.89
C ARG A 406 -6.54 33.51 15.61
N LEU A 407 -6.49 33.05 14.37
CA LEU A 407 -5.62 31.99 13.89
C LEU A 407 -4.13 32.36 14.01
N VAL A 408 -3.76 33.60 13.69
CA VAL A 408 -2.41 34.16 13.93
C VAL A 408 -2.13 34.24 15.44
N MET A 409 -3.11 34.54 16.29
CA MET A 409 -2.93 34.51 17.76
C MET A 409 -2.82 33.09 18.34
N VAL A 410 -3.51 32.09 17.76
CA VAL A 410 -3.39 30.66 18.09
C VAL A 410 -2.03 30.10 17.64
N VAL A 411 -1.56 30.50 16.45
CA VAL A 411 -0.21 30.19 15.93
C VAL A 411 0.90 30.82 16.80
N LEU A 412 0.61 31.92 17.51
CA LEU A 412 1.54 32.61 18.41
C LEU A 412 1.38 32.22 19.91
N ASN A 413 0.59 31.21 20.23
CA ASN A 413 0.50 30.61 21.58
C ASN A 413 0.06 31.59 22.71
N ARG A 414 -0.93 32.47 22.46
CA ARG A 414 -1.58 33.29 23.52
C ARG A 414 -3.11 33.17 23.48
N VAL A 415 -3.69 32.76 24.61
CA VAL A 415 -5.16 32.64 24.82
C VAL A 415 -5.74 33.93 25.37
N PRO A 416 -6.80 34.50 24.77
CA PRO A 416 -7.73 35.37 25.49
C PRO A 416 -9.06 34.66 25.73
N SER A 417 -9.56 34.83 26.94
CA SER A 417 -10.85 34.36 27.44
C SER A 417 -12.04 34.82 26.58
N ALA A 418 -13.03 33.94 26.48
CA ALA A 418 -14.26 34.12 25.72
C ALA A 418 -15.03 35.40 26.04
N SER A 419 -15.40 36.14 24.99
CA SER A 419 -16.71 36.81 24.86
C SER A 419 -16.81 37.52 23.50
N SER A 420 -17.77 37.10 22.69
CA SER A 420 -18.60 37.91 21.78
C SER A 420 -18.90 37.13 20.50
N SER A 421 -20.08 36.52 20.51
CA SER A 421 -20.86 36.04 19.37
C SER A 421 -21.11 37.16 18.36
N ALA A 422 -20.50 37.08 17.18
CA ALA A 422 -21.00 37.68 15.95
C ALA A 422 -20.27 37.06 14.74
N ASP A 423 -21.05 36.65 13.73
CA ASP A 423 -20.70 36.13 12.41
C ASP A 423 -20.31 34.66 12.24
N ILE A 424 -21.29 33.76 12.45
CA ILE A 424 -21.23 32.30 12.21
C ILE A 424 -21.76 31.91 10.78
N ARG A 425 -21.72 32.80 9.79
CA ARG A 425 -22.34 32.53 8.46
C ARG A 425 -21.49 32.95 7.24
N LYS A 426 -20.24 32.49 7.15
CA LYS A 426 -19.52 32.44 5.86
C LYS A 426 -19.01 31.02 5.61
N PRO A 427 -19.17 30.47 4.39
CA PRO A 427 -18.79 29.09 4.09
C PRO A 427 -17.29 28.91 4.29
N HIS A 428 -16.91 28.13 5.28
CA HIS A 428 -15.50 27.95 5.69
C HIS A 428 -14.70 27.06 4.74
N GLY A 429 -15.12 26.86 3.48
CA GLY A 429 -14.47 25.98 2.49
C GLY A 429 -14.47 24.47 2.83
N LEU A 430 -14.43 24.11 4.12
CA LEU A 430 -14.34 22.74 4.63
C LEU A 430 -15.59 21.90 4.34
N ASP A 431 -16.75 22.52 4.20
CA ASP A 431 -18.01 21.82 3.92
C ASP A 431 -18.16 21.45 2.43
N LYS A 432 -17.24 21.89 1.55
CA LYS A 432 -17.25 21.51 0.13
C LYS A 432 -16.93 20.04 -0.06
N SER A 433 -17.57 19.44 -1.06
CA SER A 433 -17.27 18.08 -1.48
C SER A 433 -15.81 17.98 -1.89
N ILE A 434 -15.09 17.04 -1.29
CA ILE A 434 -13.73 16.74 -1.67
C ILE A 434 -13.68 16.18 -3.09
N GLN A 435 -14.78 15.61 -3.62
CA GLN A 435 -14.82 15.10 -5.00
C GLN A 435 -14.65 16.22 -6.03
N ASP A 436 -15.19 17.41 -5.76
CA ASP A 436 -14.99 18.61 -6.59
C ASP A 436 -13.51 19.07 -6.58
N CYS A 437 -12.76 18.69 -5.54
CA CYS A 437 -11.33 18.91 -5.40
C CYS A 437 -10.48 17.69 -5.80
N PHE A 438 -11.02 16.46 -5.82
CA PHE A 438 -10.29 15.18 -5.84
C PHE A 438 -9.59 14.94 -7.18
N GLY A 439 -10.20 15.36 -8.28
CA GLY A 439 -9.57 15.32 -9.60
C GLY A 439 -8.38 16.29 -9.75
N ARG A 440 -8.05 17.07 -8.73
CA ARG A 440 -7.05 18.15 -8.79
C ARG A 440 -5.97 18.07 -7.70
N LEU A 441 -6.07 17.15 -6.73
CA LEU A 441 -5.02 16.96 -5.72
C LEU A 441 -3.94 16.01 -6.22
N THR A 442 -2.69 16.44 -6.13
CA THR A 442 -1.52 15.60 -6.41
C THR A 442 -1.35 14.51 -5.35
N SER A 443 -0.55 13.49 -5.65
CA SER A 443 -0.19 12.44 -4.68
C SER A 443 0.40 13.04 -3.39
N GLY A 444 1.35 13.98 -3.52
CA GLY A 444 1.93 14.69 -2.38
C GLY A 444 0.92 15.51 -1.57
N GLN A 445 -0.07 16.15 -2.22
CA GLN A 445 -1.12 16.88 -1.50
C GLN A 445 -2.05 15.94 -0.73
N LYS A 446 -2.38 14.77 -1.29
CA LYS A 446 -3.14 13.73 -0.56
C LYS A 446 -2.36 13.24 0.66
N GLN A 447 -1.04 13.16 0.54
CA GLN A 447 -0.15 12.76 1.63
C GLN A 447 -0.08 13.81 2.74
N LEU A 448 0.09 15.09 2.39
CA LEU A 448 -0.02 16.21 3.33
C LEU A 448 -1.38 16.25 4.02
N PHE A 449 -2.45 15.86 3.32
CA PHE A 449 -3.78 15.74 3.92
C PHE A 449 -3.85 14.61 4.94
N GLY A 450 -3.21 13.47 4.66
CA GLY A 450 -3.03 12.38 5.62
C GLY A 450 -2.27 12.85 6.86
N LEU A 451 -1.23 13.66 6.67
CA LEU A 451 -0.46 14.26 7.76
C LEU A 451 -1.30 15.22 8.62
N CYS A 452 -2.21 16.02 8.04
CA CYS A 452 -3.20 16.80 8.81
C CYS A 452 -3.97 15.92 9.79
N ARG A 453 -4.47 14.76 9.34
CA ARG A 453 -5.28 13.84 10.16
C ARG A 453 -4.51 13.31 11.37
N VAL A 454 -3.21 13.11 11.24
CA VAL A 454 -2.35 12.61 12.32
C VAL A 454 -1.95 13.73 13.28
N ILE A 455 -1.58 14.90 12.77
CA ILE A 455 -1.21 16.07 13.58
C ILE A 455 -2.34 16.48 14.52
N MET A 456 -3.59 16.49 14.04
CA MET A 456 -4.75 16.83 14.86
C MET A 456 -4.91 15.90 16.08
N ARG A 457 -4.58 14.62 15.92
CA ARG A 457 -4.78 13.59 16.94
C ARG A 457 -3.69 13.54 18.02
N LYS A 458 -2.53 14.19 17.81
CA LYS A 458 -1.41 14.29 18.77
C LYS A 458 -1.06 12.96 19.45
N ARG A 459 -0.72 11.93 18.67
CA ARG A 459 -0.42 10.59 19.18
C ARG A 459 1.05 10.45 19.56
N LYS A 460 1.33 9.74 20.66
CA LYS A 460 2.69 9.49 21.16
C LYS A 460 3.49 8.51 20.32
N ILE A 461 2.81 7.67 19.54
CA ILE A 461 3.43 6.76 18.59
C ILE A 461 2.85 7.04 17.20
N VAL A 462 3.75 7.27 16.24
CA VAL A 462 3.40 7.54 14.84
C VAL A 462 4.18 6.60 13.93
N VAL A 463 3.50 5.96 13.00
CA VAL A 463 4.10 5.12 11.97
C VAL A 463 3.92 5.79 10.62
N LEU A 464 5.01 5.94 9.88
CA LEU A 464 5.07 6.50 8.53
C LEU A 464 5.41 5.36 7.57
N ASP A 465 4.42 4.83 6.87
CA ASP A 465 4.59 3.74 5.90
C ASP A 465 4.77 4.33 4.50
N GLU A 466 6.01 4.51 4.06
CA GLU A 466 6.34 5.07 2.75
C GLU A 466 5.69 6.44 2.49
N ALA A 467 5.60 7.24 3.54
CA ALA A 467 4.85 8.50 3.57
C ALA A 467 5.39 9.61 2.65
N THR A 468 6.42 9.37 1.83
CA THR A 468 6.92 10.33 0.83
C THR A 468 7.37 9.66 -0.47
N ALA A 469 6.99 8.40 -0.71
CA ALA A 469 7.50 7.63 -1.86
C ALA A 469 7.10 8.20 -3.23
N ASN A 470 5.94 8.86 -3.32
CA ASN A 470 5.36 9.36 -4.57
C ASN A 470 5.26 10.89 -4.61
N VAL A 471 6.21 11.57 -3.95
CA VAL A 471 6.20 13.02 -3.72
C VAL A 471 7.47 13.64 -4.28
N ASP A 472 7.33 14.82 -4.89
CA ASP A 472 8.47 15.58 -5.40
C ASP A 472 9.42 16.02 -4.28
N LEU A 473 10.65 16.39 -4.64
CA LEU A 473 11.70 16.70 -3.67
C LEU A 473 11.38 17.91 -2.77
N GLU A 474 10.67 18.92 -3.27
CA GLU A 474 10.32 20.12 -2.51
C GLU A 474 9.24 19.81 -1.47
N THR A 475 8.20 19.09 -1.89
CA THR A 475 7.12 18.65 -1.00
C THR A 475 7.64 17.63 0.01
N ASP A 476 8.54 16.71 -0.36
CA ASP A 476 9.18 15.77 0.57
C ASP A 476 9.97 16.49 1.67
N LYS A 477 10.80 17.49 1.31
CA LYS A 477 11.50 18.34 2.30
C LYS A 477 10.52 19.01 3.26
N SER A 478 9.40 19.51 2.74
CA SER A 478 8.36 20.15 3.54
C SER A 478 7.69 19.16 4.50
N VAL A 479 7.37 17.95 4.03
CA VAL A 479 6.81 16.86 4.84
C VAL A 479 7.79 16.45 5.95
N GLN A 480 9.06 16.25 5.63
CA GLN A 480 10.10 15.87 6.60
C GLN A 480 10.33 16.95 7.67
N ALA A 481 10.35 18.23 7.28
CA ALA A 481 10.45 19.35 8.22
C ALA A 481 9.25 19.39 9.19
N LEU A 482 8.05 19.14 8.65
CA LEU A 482 6.82 19.12 9.44
C LEU A 482 6.80 17.93 10.41
N ILE A 483 7.17 16.73 9.97
CA ILE A 483 7.31 15.53 10.81
C ILE A 483 8.29 15.80 11.95
N SER A 484 9.45 16.39 11.63
CA SER A 484 10.49 16.66 12.64
C SER A 484 10.04 17.65 13.70
N THR A 485 9.20 18.62 13.33
CA THR A 485 8.69 19.67 14.22
C THR A 485 7.52 19.19 15.06
N GLU A 486 6.49 18.62 14.43
CA GLU A 486 5.22 18.25 15.09
C GLU A 486 5.32 16.96 15.90
N PHE A 487 6.24 16.06 15.55
CA PHE A 487 6.44 14.77 16.23
C PHE A 487 7.78 14.71 16.97
N SER A 488 8.25 15.85 17.49
CA SER A 488 9.50 15.93 18.26
C SER A 488 9.45 15.19 19.60
N ASP A 489 8.27 15.11 20.22
CA ASP A 489 8.00 14.41 21.50
C ASP A 489 7.20 13.11 21.29
N CYS A 490 7.44 12.43 20.16
CA CYS A 490 6.72 11.21 19.78
C CYS A 490 7.72 10.14 19.34
N THR A 491 7.40 8.88 19.63
CA THR A 491 8.09 7.74 19.04
C THR A 491 7.66 7.61 17.58
N VAL A 492 8.59 7.71 16.64
CA VAL A 492 8.28 7.72 15.20
C VAL A 492 8.95 6.53 14.52
N LEU A 493 8.17 5.69 13.84
CA LEU A 493 8.67 4.58 13.04
C LEU A 493 8.48 4.93 11.57
N THR A 494 9.56 5.11 10.83
CA THR A 494 9.54 5.50 9.42
C THR A 494 9.99 4.34 8.55
N ILE A 495 9.06 3.73 7.82
CA ILE A 495 9.35 2.78 6.75
C ILE A 495 9.61 3.60 5.50
N ALA A 496 10.83 3.48 4.96
CA ALA A 496 11.24 4.26 3.81
C ALA A 496 11.87 3.40 2.72
N HIS A 497 11.65 3.83 1.48
CA HIS A 497 12.39 3.39 0.30
C HIS A 497 13.44 4.43 -0.15
N ARG A 498 13.36 5.66 0.37
CA ARG A 498 14.33 6.75 0.12
C ARG A 498 15.21 6.92 1.35
N LEU A 499 16.52 6.73 1.21
CA LEU A 499 17.41 6.72 2.37
C LEU A 499 17.53 8.09 3.05
N ASP A 500 17.44 9.20 2.31
CA ASP A 500 17.49 10.55 2.89
C ASP A 500 16.48 10.77 4.02
N THR A 501 15.30 10.14 3.91
CA THR A 501 14.20 10.29 4.87
C THR A 501 14.50 9.68 6.23
N ILE A 502 15.44 8.73 6.30
CA ILE A 502 15.81 8.01 7.53
C ILE A 502 17.23 8.31 8.01
N MET A 503 18.01 9.07 7.24
CA MET A 503 19.38 9.43 7.65
C MET A 503 19.43 10.25 8.94
N ASN A 504 18.32 10.92 9.28
CA ASN A 504 18.15 11.69 10.51
C ASN A 504 17.49 10.88 11.66
N SER A 505 17.26 9.58 11.49
CA SER A 505 16.74 8.72 12.54
C SER A 505 17.79 8.44 13.61
N ASP A 506 17.35 8.29 14.86
CA ASP A 506 18.22 7.94 15.99
C ASP A 506 18.83 6.55 15.78
N ARG A 507 18.00 5.60 15.31
CA ARG A 507 18.40 4.24 14.96
C ARG A 507 17.74 3.78 13.66
N ILE A 508 18.45 2.95 12.91
CA ILE A 508 17.95 2.28 11.70
C ILE A 508 17.87 0.78 11.95
N ILE A 509 16.77 0.18 11.50
CA ILE A 509 16.52 -1.26 11.48
C ILE A 509 16.56 -1.71 10.03
N VAL A 510 17.48 -2.62 9.71
CA VAL A 510 17.55 -3.28 8.41
C VAL A 510 16.86 -4.63 8.51
N MET A 511 15.80 -4.80 7.73
CA MET A 511 15.05 -6.04 7.61
C MET A 511 15.51 -6.84 6.39
N ASP A 512 15.63 -8.15 6.56
CA ASP A 512 15.82 -9.10 5.47
C ASP A 512 15.02 -10.38 5.72
N LYS A 513 14.25 -10.80 4.69
CA LYS A 513 13.44 -12.03 4.70
C LYS A 513 12.63 -12.26 6.00
N GLY A 514 12.00 -11.20 6.51
CA GLY A 514 11.17 -11.25 7.71
C GLY A 514 11.93 -11.29 9.04
N THR A 515 13.24 -11.04 9.03
CA THR A 515 14.09 -10.97 10.22
C THR A 515 14.81 -9.62 10.31
N ILE A 516 15.29 -9.26 11.49
CA ILE A 516 16.16 -8.10 11.68
C ILE A 516 17.61 -8.52 11.37
N ALA A 517 18.19 -7.95 10.32
CA ALA A 517 19.57 -8.21 9.91
C ALA A 517 20.57 -7.32 10.67
N GLU A 518 20.27 -6.02 10.77
CA GLU A 518 21.14 -5.03 11.40
C GLU A 518 20.33 -3.99 12.17
N ILE A 519 20.87 -3.52 13.29
CA ILE A 519 20.35 -2.35 13.99
C ILE A 519 21.54 -1.50 14.47
N GLY A 520 21.44 -0.19 14.32
CA GLY A 520 22.42 0.76 14.85
C GLY A 520 22.08 2.19 14.47
N THR A 521 22.94 3.13 14.87
CA THR A 521 22.84 4.50 14.34
C THR A 521 23.21 4.51 12.84
N PRO A 522 22.73 5.49 12.05
CA PRO A 522 23.08 5.57 10.63
C PRO A 522 24.61 5.57 10.38
N ARG A 523 25.36 6.29 11.22
CA ARG A 523 26.83 6.38 11.12
C ARG A 523 27.54 5.06 11.40
N GLU A 524 27.09 4.33 12.42
CA GLU A 524 27.67 3.01 12.75
C GLU A 524 27.41 1.99 11.65
N LEU A 525 26.20 1.98 11.08
CA LEU A 525 25.84 1.04 10.03
C LEU A 525 26.57 1.32 8.71
N LEU A 526 26.81 2.59 8.38
CA LEU A 526 27.65 2.98 7.24
C LEU A 526 29.10 2.52 7.41
N ALA A 527 29.65 2.61 8.62
CA ALA A 527 31.03 2.23 8.90
C ALA A 527 31.27 0.71 8.86
N LYS A 528 30.23 -0.11 9.07
CA LYS A 528 30.32 -1.58 9.12
C LYS A 528 30.41 -2.26 7.74
N ASP A 529 30.28 -1.51 6.65
CA ASP A 529 30.17 -2.02 5.26
C ASP A 529 29.16 -3.18 5.11
N GLY A 530 28.12 -3.16 5.94
CA GLY A 530 27.07 -4.17 5.99
C GLY A 530 25.97 -3.98 4.94
N MET A 531 24.84 -4.64 5.14
CA MET A 531 23.67 -4.55 4.26
C MET A 531 23.16 -3.11 4.14
N PHE A 532 23.19 -2.32 5.22
CA PHE A 532 22.83 -0.91 5.14
C PHE A 532 23.77 -0.11 4.22
N ALA A 533 25.08 -0.27 4.38
CA ALA A 533 26.07 0.42 3.55
C ALA A 533 25.95 0.03 2.08
N GLN A 534 25.64 -1.24 1.78
CA GLN A 534 25.36 -1.71 0.42
C GLN A 534 24.09 -1.09 -0.14
N LEU A 535 23.02 -0.96 0.66
CA LEU A 535 21.80 -0.27 0.26
C LEU A 535 22.08 1.21 -0.09
N VAL A 536 22.89 1.90 0.73
CA VAL A 536 23.31 3.30 0.49
C VAL A 536 24.13 3.44 -0.78
N LYS A 537 25.19 2.63 -0.95
CA LYS A 537 26.00 2.61 -2.17
C LYS A 537 25.15 2.35 -3.42
N THR A 538 24.10 1.54 -3.28
CA THR A 538 23.21 1.22 -4.40
C THR A 538 22.24 2.36 -4.69
N SER A 539 21.70 3.03 -3.66
CA SER A 539 20.77 4.15 -3.83
C SER A 539 21.43 5.45 -4.30
N ASP A 540 22.69 5.68 -3.92
CA ASP A 540 23.46 6.89 -4.29
C ASP A 540 23.87 6.92 -5.76
N PHE A 541 23.86 5.77 -6.45
CA PHE A 541 23.89 5.74 -7.90
C PHE A 541 22.52 6.17 -8.43
N GLY A 542 22.32 7.49 -8.45
CA GLY A 542 21.10 8.14 -8.88
C GLY A 542 20.65 9.36 -8.05
N GLN A 543 21.46 9.92 -7.16
CA GLN A 543 21.21 11.28 -6.66
C GLN A 543 21.98 12.31 -7.45
#